data_AF-A0A955EFT5-F1
#
_entry.id   AF-A0A955EFT5-F1
#
_cell.length_a   1.000
_cell.length_b   1.000
_cell.length_c   1.000
_cell.angle_alpha   90.00
_cell.angle_beta   90.00
_cell.angle_gamma   90.00
#
_symmetry.space_group_name_H-M   'P 1'
#
loop_
_entity.id
_entity.type
_entity.pdbx_description
1 polymer ?
#
loop_
_entity_poly.entity_id
_entity_poly.type
_entity_poly.pdbx_seq_one_letter_code
_entity_poly.pdbx_strand_id
1 'polypeptide(L)'
;FVARQWIRHRTANVNEYSARYSIVPDRFYIPDAESVRKQSTSNRQGGEETFDHGTTVEDFQAFLKDVEALYPRYMGLTEEGVSRELARIGLPVNVYTEWYWKCDLHNILHFLSLRMDSHAQQEIQDFANAMYALIEPIVPVTMEAFRDYRLESMHLTRLEIEAIRSGSMTLASDNKRENAEWAAKREALGLGGEGGA
;
A
#
# COMPACT_ATOMS: atom_id res chain seq x y z
N PHE A 1 2.85 -8.43 7.32
CA PHE A 1 2.62 -8.56 5.86
C PHE A 1 3.08 -7.31 5.11
N VAL A 2 2.90 -6.11 5.66
CA VAL A 2 3.45 -4.84 5.13
C VAL A 2 4.95 -4.90 4.84
N ALA A 3 5.75 -5.42 5.78
CA ALA A 3 7.20 -5.60 5.64
C ALA A 3 7.60 -6.35 4.35
N ARG A 4 6.82 -7.35 3.92
CA ARG A 4 7.09 -8.13 2.70
C ARG A 4 6.90 -7.33 1.41
N GLN A 5 6.07 -6.30 1.43
CA GLN A 5 5.90 -5.37 0.29
C GLN A 5 6.99 -4.30 0.30
N TRP A 6 7.38 -3.85 1.49
CA TRP A 6 8.39 -2.82 1.67
C TRP A 6 9.80 -3.33 1.32
N ILE A 7 10.16 -4.56 1.71
CA ILE A 7 11.49 -5.14 1.40
C ILE A 7 11.76 -5.33 -0.11
N ARG A 8 10.75 -5.15 -0.97
CA ARG A 8 10.90 -5.16 -2.44
C ARG A 8 11.67 -3.95 -2.97
N HIS A 9 11.83 -2.91 -2.15
CA HIS A 9 12.62 -1.71 -2.44
C HIS A 9 14.10 -1.98 -2.15
N ARG A 10 14.76 -2.61 -3.13
CA ARG A 10 16.11 -3.20 -3.03
C ARG A 10 17.26 -2.20 -2.90
N THR A 11 16.99 -0.90 -3.06
CA THR A 11 18.00 0.18 -3.00
C THR A 11 18.21 0.69 -1.57
N ALA A 12 17.56 0.10 -0.57
CA ALA A 12 17.73 0.42 0.84
C ALA A 12 18.61 -0.60 1.57
N ASN A 13 19.17 -0.18 2.70
CA ASN A 13 19.83 -1.06 3.67
C ASN A 13 18.83 -1.37 4.79
N VAL A 14 18.61 -2.65 5.08
CA VAL A 14 17.61 -3.08 6.06
C VAL A 14 18.24 -3.99 7.09
N ASN A 15 17.92 -3.76 8.36
CA ASN A 15 18.25 -4.67 9.46
C ASN A 15 16.97 -4.98 10.25
N GLU A 16 16.45 -6.19 10.09
CA GLU A 16 15.19 -6.64 10.69
C GLU A 16 15.42 -7.46 11.95
N TYR A 17 14.52 -7.30 12.92
CA TYR A 17 14.41 -8.16 14.08
C TYR A 17 14.35 -9.65 13.68
N SER A 18 15.33 -10.42 14.13
CA SER A 18 15.41 -11.84 13.77
C SER A 18 14.66 -12.72 14.75
N ALA A 19 13.51 -13.23 14.33
CA ALA A 19 12.75 -14.27 15.02
C ALA A 19 13.49 -15.63 15.12
N ARG A 20 14.74 -15.74 14.63
CA ARG A 20 15.62 -16.91 14.85
C ARG A 20 16.33 -16.82 16.19
N TYR A 21 16.75 -15.63 16.54
CA TYR A 21 17.58 -15.38 17.70
C TYR A 21 16.77 -14.85 18.88
N SER A 22 15.57 -14.33 18.65
CA SER A 22 14.77 -13.68 19.68
C SER A 22 13.31 -14.15 19.64
N ILE A 23 12.62 -14.03 20.78
CA ILE A 23 11.19 -14.31 20.90
C ILE A 23 10.41 -13.19 20.21
N VAL A 24 9.45 -13.53 19.36
CA VAL A 24 8.63 -12.52 18.67
C VAL A 24 7.70 -11.89 19.69
N PRO A 25 7.62 -10.55 19.82
CA PRO A 25 6.70 -9.91 20.75
C PRO A 25 5.23 -10.26 20.46
N ASP A 26 4.42 -10.35 21.51
CA ASP A 26 2.97 -10.54 21.43
C ASP A 26 2.28 -9.25 20.96
N ARG A 27 2.41 -8.94 19.67
CA ARG A 27 1.86 -7.75 19.02
C ARG A 27 1.36 -8.11 17.63
N PHE A 28 0.06 -7.98 17.42
CA PHE A 28 -0.59 -8.30 16.16
C PHE A 28 -1.34 -7.09 15.60
N TYR A 29 -1.31 -6.95 14.28
CA TYR A 29 -2.17 -6.00 13.59
C TYR A 29 -3.59 -6.57 13.50
N ILE A 30 -4.54 -5.83 14.06
CA ILE A 30 -5.98 -6.03 13.91
C ILE A 30 -6.54 -4.73 13.34
N PRO A 31 -7.14 -4.75 12.14
CA PRO A 31 -7.70 -3.54 11.55
C PRO A 31 -8.95 -3.09 12.32
N ASP A 32 -9.13 -1.78 12.39
CA ASP A 32 -10.41 -1.18 12.82
C ASP A 32 -11.53 -1.55 11.85
N ALA A 33 -12.78 -1.45 12.30
CA ALA A 33 -13.96 -1.86 11.53
C ALA A 33 -14.02 -1.18 10.14
N GLU A 34 -13.67 0.10 10.08
CA GLU A 34 -13.64 0.91 8.85
C GLU A 34 -12.52 0.50 7.88
N SER A 35 -11.49 -0.20 8.37
CA SER A 35 -10.38 -0.67 7.53
C SER A 35 -10.63 -2.06 6.93
N VAL A 36 -11.71 -2.74 7.32
CA VAL A 36 -12.09 -4.03 6.74
C VAL A 36 -12.79 -3.80 5.40
N ARG A 37 -12.15 -4.31 4.33
CA ARG A 37 -12.54 -4.03 2.95
C ARG A 37 -12.88 -5.31 2.17
N LYS A 38 -13.87 -5.19 1.29
CA LYS A 38 -14.19 -6.15 0.22
C LYS A 38 -13.07 -6.15 -0.81
N GLN A 39 -12.90 -7.29 -1.47
CA GLN A 39 -11.97 -7.43 -2.59
C GLN A 39 -12.35 -6.48 -3.73
N SER A 40 -11.41 -5.69 -4.22
CA SER A 40 -11.66 -4.81 -5.37
C SER A 40 -11.87 -5.62 -6.66
N THR A 41 -12.76 -5.13 -7.51
CA THR A 41 -13.08 -5.70 -8.84
C THR A 41 -12.14 -5.21 -9.94
N SER A 42 -11.52 -4.03 -9.75
CA SER A 42 -10.59 -3.37 -10.67
C SER A 42 -9.13 -3.56 -10.23
N ASN A 43 -8.85 -3.40 -8.92
CA ASN A 43 -7.54 -3.56 -8.32
C ASN A 43 -7.37 -4.94 -7.68
N ARG A 44 -6.70 -5.85 -8.41
CA ARG A 44 -6.41 -7.20 -7.90
C ARG A 44 -5.43 -7.24 -6.70
N GLN A 45 -4.81 -6.11 -6.34
CA GLN A 45 -3.82 -6.02 -5.28
C GLN A 45 -4.38 -5.45 -3.95
N GLY A 46 -5.63 -5.01 -3.93
CA GLY A 46 -6.22 -4.35 -2.76
C GLY A 46 -7.71 -4.59 -2.58
N GLY A 47 -8.22 -4.19 -1.42
CA GLY A 47 -9.64 -3.99 -1.18
C GLY A 47 -9.98 -2.51 -1.30
N GLU A 48 -11.21 -2.18 -1.71
CA GLU A 48 -11.64 -0.79 -1.96
C GLU A 48 -12.89 -0.44 -1.16
N GLU A 49 -13.96 -1.22 -1.30
CA GLU A 49 -15.21 -0.96 -0.56
C GLU A 49 -15.15 -1.51 0.86
N THR A 50 -15.61 -0.75 1.83
CA THR A 50 -15.87 -1.27 3.18
C THR A 50 -17.08 -2.20 3.16
N PHE A 51 -17.14 -3.10 4.14
CA PHE A 51 -18.40 -3.77 4.42
C PHE A 51 -19.37 -2.76 5.02
N ASP A 52 -20.65 -2.84 4.65
CA ASP A 52 -21.70 -2.19 5.43
C ASP A 52 -21.71 -2.80 6.83
N HIS A 53 -21.98 -2.00 7.87
CA HIS A 53 -22.02 -2.49 9.26
C HIS A 53 -22.80 -3.81 9.36
N GLY A 54 -22.16 -4.85 9.88
CA GLY A 54 -22.74 -6.19 9.92
C GLY A 54 -21.70 -7.27 10.23
N THR A 55 -22.21 -8.45 10.60
CA THR A 55 -21.48 -9.52 11.32
C THR A 55 -20.14 -9.92 10.69
N THR A 56 -19.93 -9.73 9.39
CA THR A 56 -18.68 -10.11 8.72
C THR A 56 -17.46 -9.37 9.26
N VAL A 57 -17.60 -8.09 9.62
CA VAL A 57 -16.49 -7.30 10.18
C VAL A 57 -16.14 -7.85 11.57
N GLU A 58 -17.15 -8.06 12.41
CA GLU A 58 -16.96 -8.64 13.74
C GLU A 58 -16.42 -10.07 13.67
N ASP A 59 -16.91 -10.89 12.75
CA ASP A 59 -16.47 -12.27 12.52
C ASP A 59 -15.00 -12.30 12.08
N PHE A 60 -14.58 -11.38 11.20
CA PHE A 60 -13.18 -11.26 10.79
C PHE A 60 -12.28 -10.80 11.94
N GLN A 61 -12.70 -9.80 12.72
CA GLN A 61 -11.96 -9.37 13.90
C GLN A 61 -11.90 -10.47 14.97
N ALA A 62 -12.97 -11.23 15.16
CA ALA A 62 -13.01 -12.38 16.05
C ALA A 62 -12.03 -13.47 15.60
N PHE A 63 -12.01 -13.79 14.30
CA PHE A 63 -11.01 -14.69 13.72
C PHE A 63 -9.57 -14.23 13.99
N LEU A 64 -9.26 -12.94 13.83
CA LEU A 64 -7.92 -12.43 14.13
C LEU A 64 -7.57 -12.54 15.62
N LYS A 65 -8.54 -12.31 16.51
CA LYS A 65 -8.37 -12.52 17.96
C LYS A 65 -8.16 -13.99 18.30
N ASP A 66 -8.87 -14.91 17.64
CA ASP A 66 -8.66 -16.35 17.83
C ASP A 66 -7.24 -16.77 17.40
N VAL A 67 -6.73 -16.17 16.32
CA VAL A 67 -5.35 -16.39 15.87
C VAL A 67 -4.33 -15.83 16.88
N GLU A 68 -4.54 -14.62 17.40
CA GLU A 68 -3.71 -14.03 18.46
C GLU A 68 -3.73 -14.88 19.74
N ALA A 69 -4.88 -15.46 20.09
CA ALA A 69 -5.02 -16.35 21.24
C ALA A 69 -4.20 -17.66 21.13
N LEU A 70 -3.63 -17.96 19.96
CA LEU A 70 -2.68 -19.08 19.79
C LEU A 70 -1.24 -18.72 20.21
N TYR A 71 -0.92 -17.45 20.46
CA TYR A 71 0.43 -17.01 20.86
C TYR A 71 0.98 -17.75 22.09
N PRO A 72 0.20 -18.02 23.17
CA PRO A 72 0.68 -18.84 24.29
C PRO A 72 1.13 -20.25 23.89
N ARG A 73 0.57 -20.83 22.81
CA ARG A 73 1.02 -22.14 22.29
C ARG A 73 2.40 -22.04 21.64
N TYR A 74 2.67 -20.95 20.91
CA TYR A 74 4.01 -20.65 20.41
C TYR A 74 5.02 -20.55 21.57
N MET A 75 4.68 -19.79 22.62
CA MET A 75 5.53 -19.66 23.81
C MET A 75 5.78 -21.00 24.50
N GLY A 76 4.73 -21.77 24.78
CA GLY A 76 4.85 -23.10 25.41
C GLY A 76 5.76 -24.05 24.63
N LEU A 77 5.62 -24.12 23.30
CA LEU A 77 6.51 -24.94 22.46
C LEU A 77 7.97 -24.49 22.54
N THR A 78 8.23 -23.18 22.62
CA THR A 78 9.61 -22.68 22.80
C THR A 78 10.18 -23.02 24.18
N GLU A 79 9.35 -23.05 25.22
CA GLU A 79 9.72 -23.45 26.58
C GLU A 79 9.97 -24.96 26.69
N GLU A 80 9.25 -25.78 25.93
CA GLU A 80 9.46 -27.23 25.78
C GLU A 80 10.70 -27.59 24.94
N GLY A 81 11.39 -26.59 24.36
CA GLY A 81 12.65 -26.77 23.66
C GLY A 81 12.56 -26.84 22.13
N VAL A 82 11.40 -26.57 21.53
CA VAL A 82 11.30 -26.38 20.07
C VAL A 82 12.15 -25.16 19.69
N SER A 83 13.02 -25.31 18.68
CA SER A 83 13.88 -24.21 18.24
C SER A 83 13.03 -23.01 17.81
N ARG A 84 13.46 -21.78 18.15
CA ARG A 84 12.72 -20.55 17.81
C ARG A 84 12.42 -20.44 16.32
N GLU A 85 13.32 -20.93 15.47
CA GLU A 85 13.14 -20.92 14.03
C GLU A 85 12.09 -21.86 13.48
N LEU A 86 11.82 -22.97 14.18
CA LEU A 86 10.71 -23.86 13.88
C LEU A 86 9.43 -23.37 14.55
N ALA A 87 9.47 -22.98 15.83
CA ALA A 87 8.28 -22.54 16.55
C ALA A 87 7.59 -21.34 15.88
N ARG A 88 8.36 -20.37 15.37
CA ARG A 88 7.80 -19.16 14.74
C ARG A 88 7.00 -19.42 13.45
N ILE A 89 7.13 -20.58 12.81
CA ILE A 89 6.45 -20.85 11.53
C ILE A 89 4.93 -20.91 11.72
N GLY A 90 4.45 -21.12 12.96
CA GLY A 90 3.04 -21.05 13.31
C GLY A 90 2.52 -19.62 13.51
N LEU A 91 3.38 -18.60 13.55
CA LEU A 91 2.94 -17.22 13.72
C LEU A 91 2.33 -16.68 12.41
N PRO A 92 1.19 -15.98 12.48
CA PRO A 92 0.53 -15.41 11.31
C PRO A 92 1.31 -14.21 10.74
N VAL A 93 0.99 -13.85 9.50
CA VAL A 93 1.65 -12.72 8.82
C VAL A 93 1.25 -11.34 9.34
N ASN A 94 0.25 -11.23 10.23
CA ASN A 94 -0.15 -9.97 10.87
C ASN A 94 0.62 -9.67 12.17
N VAL A 95 1.56 -10.53 12.58
CA VAL A 95 2.48 -10.21 13.68
C VAL A 95 3.37 -9.02 13.31
N TYR A 96 3.58 -8.12 14.26
CA TYR A 96 4.48 -6.99 14.08
C TYR A 96 5.94 -7.45 14.03
N THR A 97 6.72 -6.72 13.25
CA THR A 97 8.18 -6.81 13.17
C THR A 97 8.74 -5.40 13.25
N GLU A 98 10.01 -5.29 13.61
CA GLU A 98 10.71 -4.01 13.71
C GLU A 98 11.98 -4.08 12.87
N TRP A 99 12.33 -2.98 12.22
CA TRP A 99 13.58 -2.88 11.49
C TRP A 99 14.17 -1.49 11.51
N TYR A 100 15.46 -1.42 11.24
CA TYR A 100 16.10 -0.19 10.77
C TYR A 100 16.11 -0.20 9.25
N TRP A 101 15.58 0.86 8.65
CA TRP A 101 15.52 1.05 7.21
C TRP A 101 16.26 2.34 6.84
N LYS A 102 17.42 2.20 6.17
CA LYS A 102 18.26 3.31 5.74
C LYS A 102 18.26 3.41 4.22
N CYS A 103 17.85 4.55 3.70
CA CYS A 103 17.74 4.80 2.27
C CYS A 103 18.11 6.27 1.97
N ASP A 104 18.64 6.54 0.78
CA ASP A 104 18.87 7.92 0.33
C ASP A 104 17.54 8.59 -0.09
N LEU A 105 17.52 9.92 -0.12
CA LEU A 105 16.31 10.68 -0.41
C LEU A 105 15.70 10.32 -1.77
N HIS A 106 16.51 10.13 -2.82
CA HIS A 106 15.99 9.81 -4.16
C HIS A 106 15.17 8.50 -4.15
N ASN A 107 15.72 7.47 -3.53
CA ASN A 107 15.02 6.18 -3.40
C ASN A 107 13.86 6.23 -2.41
N ILE A 108 13.90 7.09 -1.39
CA ILE A 108 12.73 7.34 -0.53
C ILE A 108 11.59 7.99 -1.33
N LEU A 109 11.87 9.01 -2.14
CA LEU A 109 10.83 9.63 -2.98
C LEU A 109 10.22 8.63 -3.97
N HIS A 110 11.05 7.73 -4.53
CA HIS A 110 10.53 6.64 -5.35
C HIS A 110 9.64 5.68 -4.54
N PHE A 111 10.04 5.30 -3.33
CA PHE A 111 9.20 4.52 -2.42
C PHE A 111 7.85 5.21 -2.17
N LEU A 112 7.87 6.50 -1.81
CA LEU A 112 6.68 7.29 -1.56
C LEU A 112 5.76 7.33 -2.78
N SER A 113 6.30 7.55 -3.99
CA SER A 113 5.49 7.57 -5.22
C SER A 113 4.76 6.25 -5.51
N LEU A 114 5.31 5.11 -5.05
CA LEU A 114 4.71 3.80 -5.27
C LEU A 114 3.82 3.36 -4.12
N ARG A 115 4.01 3.92 -2.93
CA ARG A 115 3.36 3.48 -1.70
C ARG A 115 2.32 4.45 -1.16
N MET A 116 2.30 5.69 -1.63
CA MET A 116 1.18 6.63 -1.43
C MET A 116 0.13 6.53 -2.55
N ASP A 117 0.39 5.74 -3.59
CA ASP A 117 -0.55 5.50 -4.69
C ASP A 117 -1.78 4.72 -4.18
N SER A 118 -2.97 5.10 -4.68
CA SER A 118 -4.24 4.49 -4.27
C SER A 118 -4.36 3.01 -4.61
N HIS A 119 -3.58 2.50 -5.56
CA HIS A 119 -3.53 1.07 -5.87
C HIS A 119 -2.71 0.27 -4.86
N ALA A 120 -1.87 0.91 -4.05
CA ALA A 120 -1.13 0.25 -2.98
C ALA A 120 -2.08 -0.16 -1.85
N GLN A 121 -1.70 -1.15 -1.05
CA GLN A 121 -2.49 -1.54 0.11
C GLN A 121 -2.49 -0.41 1.17
N GLN A 122 -3.65 -0.08 1.75
CA GLN A 122 -3.78 1.01 2.74
C GLN A 122 -2.73 0.91 3.86
N GLU A 123 -2.49 -0.29 4.39
CA GLU A 123 -1.56 -0.46 5.51
C GLU A 123 -0.11 -0.09 5.16
N ILE A 124 0.32 -0.11 3.89
CA ILE A 124 1.63 0.44 3.50
C ILE A 124 1.53 1.92 3.13
N GLN A 125 0.37 2.39 2.68
CA GLN A 125 0.10 3.82 2.48
C GLN A 125 0.22 4.60 3.79
N ASP A 126 -0.31 4.07 4.90
CA ASP A 126 -0.24 4.75 6.20
C ASP A 126 1.20 5.02 6.65
N PHE A 127 2.09 4.03 6.46
CA PHE A 127 3.52 4.22 6.72
C PHE A 127 4.17 5.20 5.74
N ALA A 128 3.81 5.14 4.45
CA ALA A 128 4.34 6.06 3.46
C ALA A 128 3.91 7.51 3.73
N ASN A 129 2.65 7.74 4.11
CA ASN A 129 2.12 9.05 4.47
C ASN A 129 2.78 9.59 5.75
N ALA A 130 2.99 8.75 6.76
CA ALA A 130 3.74 9.14 7.97
C ALA A 130 5.19 9.52 7.64
N MET A 131 5.86 8.76 6.76
CA MET A 131 7.20 9.09 6.29
C MET A 131 7.24 10.40 5.50
N TYR A 132 6.27 10.61 4.60
CA TYR A 132 6.13 11.86 3.86
C TYR A 132 6.03 13.05 4.84
N ALA A 133 5.16 12.97 5.84
CA ALA A 133 4.97 14.03 6.84
C ALA A 133 6.23 14.32 7.67
N LEU A 134 7.06 13.31 7.94
CA LEU A 134 8.34 13.48 8.64
C LEU A 134 9.42 14.13 7.76
N ILE A 135 9.42 13.84 6.45
CA ILE A 135 10.45 14.29 5.50
C ILE A 135 10.15 15.69 4.97
N GLU A 136 8.87 16.01 4.73
CA GLU A 136 8.41 17.29 4.20
C GLU A 136 9.06 18.53 4.84
N PRO A 137 9.06 18.68 6.18
CA PRO A 137 9.68 19.84 6.82
C PRO A 137 11.22 19.86 6.75
N ILE A 138 11.87 18.71 6.46
CA ILE A 138 13.33 18.59 6.44
C ILE A 138 13.91 19.05 5.10
N VAL A 139 13.22 18.74 3.99
CA VAL A 139 13.67 19.04 2.61
C VAL A 139 12.56 19.67 1.75
N PRO A 140 12.00 20.82 2.18
CA PRO A 140 10.75 21.36 1.61
C PRO A 140 10.82 21.65 0.11
N VAL A 141 11.95 22.19 -0.39
CA VAL A 141 12.14 22.48 -1.82
C VAL A 141 12.13 21.21 -2.66
N THR A 142 12.74 20.13 -2.17
CA THR A 142 12.70 18.83 -2.86
C THR A 142 11.31 18.22 -2.83
N MET A 143 10.57 18.42 -1.74
CA MET A 143 9.22 17.86 -1.56
C MET A 143 8.18 18.60 -2.41
N GLU A 144 8.33 19.91 -2.59
CA GLU A 144 7.58 20.68 -3.59
C GLU A 144 7.84 20.15 -5.01
N ALA A 145 9.11 20.02 -5.42
CA ALA A 145 9.45 19.46 -6.72
C ALA A 145 8.94 18.00 -6.89
N PHE A 146 8.92 17.22 -5.81
CA PHE A 146 8.37 15.87 -5.82
C PHE A 146 6.86 15.86 -6.05
N ARG A 147 6.11 16.81 -5.48
CA ARG A 147 4.68 16.97 -5.80
C ARG A 147 4.47 17.36 -7.25
N ASP A 148 5.11 18.44 -7.68
CA ASP A 148 4.90 19.03 -9.02
C ASP A 148 5.23 18.06 -10.16
N TYR A 149 6.33 17.32 -10.03
CA TYR A 149 6.87 16.52 -11.12
C TYR A 149 6.65 15.00 -10.97
N ARG A 150 6.11 14.54 -9.83
CA ARG A 150 5.85 13.11 -9.60
C ARG A 150 4.45 12.86 -9.03
N LEU A 151 4.16 13.25 -7.79
CA LEU A 151 2.92 12.82 -7.11
C LEU A 151 1.67 13.40 -7.74
N GLU A 152 1.67 14.69 -8.05
CA GLU A 152 0.51 15.41 -8.58
C GLU A 152 0.63 15.61 -10.10
N SER A 153 1.55 14.85 -10.72
CA SER A 153 1.77 14.86 -12.16
C SER A 153 0.86 13.86 -12.88
N MET A 154 0.53 14.15 -14.14
CA MET A 154 -0.21 13.23 -15.00
C MET A 154 0.65 12.84 -16.20
N HIS A 155 0.83 11.53 -16.42
CA HIS A 155 1.46 11.03 -17.63
C HIS A 155 0.43 10.91 -18.76
N LEU A 156 0.65 11.68 -19.83
CA LEU A 156 -0.12 11.60 -21.07
C LEU A 156 0.66 10.83 -22.13
N THR A 157 0.06 9.79 -22.68
CA THR A 157 0.57 9.04 -23.83
C THR A 157 0.50 9.88 -25.11
N ARG A 158 1.22 9.45 -26.15
CA ARG A 158 1.19 10.11 -27.47
C ARG A 158 -0.24 10.25 -28.00
N LEU A 159 -1.08 9.23 -27.87
CA LEU A 159 -2.46 9.22 -28.37
C LEU A 159 -3.35 10.21 -27.60
N GLU A 160 -3.18 10.30 -26.28
CA GLU A 160 -3.91 11.27 -25.44
C GLU A 160 -3.50 12.71 -25.79
N ILE A 161 -2.22 12.96 -26.02
CA ILE A 161 -1.71 14.26 -26.47
C ILE A 161 -2.30 14.63 -27.85
N GLU A 162 -2.39 13.69 -28.79
CA GLU A 162 -2.99 13.90 -30.10
C GLU A 162 -4.51 14.16 -30.02
N ALA A 163 -5.22 13.44 -29.14
CA ALA A 163 -6.64 13.66 -28.89
C ALA A 163 -6.91 15.07 -28.32
N ILE A 164 -6.04 15.56 -27.44
CA ILE A 164 -6.11 16.94 -26.93
C ILE A 164 -5.81 17.95 -28.03
N ARG A 165 -4.72 17.77 -28.78
CA ARG A 165 -4.31 18.72 -29.84
C ARG A 165 -5.31 18.85 -30.98
N SER A 166 -5.95 17.74 -31.35
CA SER A 166 -6.96 17.71 -32.42
C SER A 166 -8.32 18.20 -31.96
N GLY A 167 -8.55 18.35 -30.65
CA GLY A 167 -9.86 18.66 -30.09
C GLY A 167 -10.87 17.51 -30.14
N SER A 168 -10.52 16.35 -30.71
CA SER A 168 -11.44 15.21 -30.86
C SER A 168 -11.80 14.57 -29.51
N MET A 169 -10.91 14.72 -28.51
CA MET A 169 -11.00 14.10 -27.19
C MET A 169 -11.22 12.58 -27.21
N THR A 170 -10.97 11.95 -28.36
CA THR A 170 -11.21 10.54 -28.65
C THR A 170 -9.89 9.87 -28.99
N LEU A 171 -9.61 8.72 -28.37
CA LEU A 171 -8.40 7.96 -28.69
C LEU A 171 -8.59 7.18 -29.99
N ALA A 172 -7.53 7.14 -30.80
CA ALA A 172 -7.41 6.21 -31.92
C ALA A 172 -6.93 4.82 -31.42
N SER A 173 -7.72 4.17 -30.56
CA SER A 173 -7.43 2.83 -30.01
C SER A 173 -8.71 2.06 -29.72
N ASP A 174 -8.75 0.78 -30.07
CA ASP A 174 -9.85 -0.15 -29.73
C ASP A 174 -9.67 -0.78 -28.33
N ASN A 175 -8.57 -0.49 -27.63
CA ASN A 175 -8.28 -1.07 -26.33
C ASN A 175 -9.18 -0.45 -25.26
N LYS A 176 -10.10 -1.25 -24.72
CA LYS A 176 -11.05 -0.81 -23.69
C LYS A 176 -10.39 -0.22 -22.43
N ARG A 177 -9.22 -0.73 -22.04
CA ARG A 177 -8.51 -0.23 -20.85
C ARG A 177 -7.90 1.15 -21.08
N GLU A 178 -7.28 1.36 -22.23
CA GLU A 178 -6.74 2.67 -22.61
C GLU A 178 -7.85 3.72 -22.72
N ASN A 179 -9.00 3.35 -23.28
CA ASN A 179 -10.15 4.24 -23.35
C ASN A 179 -10.73 4.56 -21.96
N ALA A 180 -10.79 3.59 -21.05
CA ALA A 180 -11.23 3.82 -19.68
C ALA A 180 -10.25 4.71 -18.89
N GLU A 181 -8.94 4.47 -19.02
CA GLU A 181 -7.89 5.31 -18.43
C GLU A 181 -7.98 6.75 -18.97
N TRP A 182 -8.16 6.91 -20.28
CA TRP A 182 -8.31 8.23 -20.88
C TRP A 182 -9.58 8.94 -20.43
N ALA A 183 -10.71 8.22 -20.29
CA ALA A 183 -11.92 8.81 -19.75
C ALA A 183 -11.70 9.39 -18.34
N ALA A 184 -11.04 8.62 -17.46
CA ALA A 184 -10.70 9.08 -16.12
C ALA A 184 -9.74 10.29 -16.12
N LYS A 185 -8.71 10.29 -16.99
CA LYS A 185 -7.80 11.44 -17.13
C LYS A 185 -8.50 12.69 -17.66
N ARG A 186 -9.42 12.56 -18.63
CA ARG A 186 -10.19 13.70 -19.13
C ARG A 186 -11.06 14.32 -18.04
N GLU A 187 -11.72 13.48 -17.24
CA GLU A 187 -12.50 13.95 -16.11
C GLU A 187 -11.62 14.72 -15.12
N ALA A 188 -10.47 14.17 -14.74
CA ALA A 188 -9.49 14.83 -13.87
C ALA A 188 -8.94 16.15 -14.45
N LEU A 189 -8.83 16.26 -15.78
CA LEU A 189 -8.41 17.49 -16.48
C LEU A 189 -9.56 18.50 -16.69
N GLY A 190 -10.79 18.18 -16.30
CA GLY A 190 -11.97 19.02 -16.57
C GLY A 190 -12.36 19.06 -18.06
N LEU A 191 -11.90 18.10 -18.86
CA LEU A 191 -12.19 17.96 -20.30
C LEU A 191 -13.44 17.09 -20.57
N GLY A 192 -14.24 16.82 -19.54
CA GLY A 192 -15.42 15.94 -19.58
C GLY A 192 -16.72 16.60 -20.06
N GLY A 193 -16.71 17.88 -20.43
CA GLY A 193 -17.88 18.57 -20.96
C GLY A 193 -18.29 18.02 -22.33
N GLU A 194 -19.55 17.60 -22.46
CA GLU A 194 -20.18 17.29 -23.74
C GLU A 194 -19.90 18.43 -24.73
N GLY A 195 -19.32 18.08 -25.88
CA GLY A 195 -19.26 18.97 -27.03
C GLY A 195 -20.67 19.28 -27.51
N GLY A 196 -21.27 20.32 -26.92
CA GLY A 196 -22.51 20.94 -27.38
C GLY A 196 -22.21 22.27 -28.05
N ALA A 197 -21.99 22.22 -29.36
CA ALA A 197 -22.31 23.27 -30.33
C ALA A 197 -22.31 22.67 -31.74
#